data_AF-A0A2S8GDR2-F1
#
_entry.id   AF-A0A2S8GDR2-F1
#
_cell.length_a   1.000
_cell.length_b   1.000
_cell.length_c   1.000
_cell.angle_alpha   90.00
_cell.angle_beta   90.00
_cell.angle_gamma   90.00
#
_symmetry.space_group_name_H-M   'P 1'
#
loop_
_entity.id
_entity.type
_entity.pdbx_description
1 polymer ?
#
loop_
_entity_poly.entity_id
_entity_poly.type
_entity_poly.pdbx_seq_one_letter_code
_entity_poly.pdbx_strand_id
1 'polypeptide(L)'
;MGKKTKKKERIAAKTGGVTSVESGAEQGIGSEPASPSPSDAGKSNSVEYANIGLMVLALLIATVVPFELFLISYAILGPLHYLTEISWLHDQKFFTPRKTDWVLLAVCALLATLGNGDVVGEAGMRWLDGIAIGQTTLYQFLNAHYMDVLFFAFGAALVFVAARQTVLRLFGLAIVAVCAFLFHVSSPTPMAGFYYKLFGVYLPTLIHVFIFTGAFILAGALKRNSAAGFLSFASFLICGALAIWLPNLAFTPQTTTAAAFWGGFQELSLNGLNDLLQQPTEALMGTNLFTSSFVLRLVRFLAFAYTYHYLNWFSKTSIIGWHTVPRARLAVILVVWFASIGLYAVSYGIGLRWLFLLSLMHVLLEFPLNIKCFSDIGKAVRQRVAPVRAA
;
A
#
# COMPACT_ATOMS: atom_id res chain seq x y z
N MET A 1 -41.34 -60.06 -33.09
CA MET A 1 -40.82 -59.22 -34.20
C MET A 1 -39.51 -58.59 -33.76
N GLY A 2 -38.49 -58.45 -34.64
CA GLY A 2 -37.20 -57.72 -34.41
C GLY A 2 -36.29 -58.26 -33.27
N LYS A 3 -35.07 -58.78 -33.50
CA LYS A 3 -33.79 -58.05 -33.77
C LYS A 3 -33.60 -56.83 -32.83
N LYS A 4 -32.48 -56.56 -32.14
CA LYS A 4 -31.07 -57.05 -32.12
C LYS A 4 -30.41 -56.43 -30.84
N THR A 5 -29.32 -56.87 -30.18
CA THR A 5 -28.33 -57.96 -30.34
C THR A 5 -27.68 -58.32 -28.97
N LYS A 6 -26.80 -59.35 -28.93
CA LYS A 6 -25.76 -59.64 -27.92
C LYS A 6 -24.69 -58.50 -27.84
N LYS A 7 -23.72 -58.43 -26.91
CA LYS A 7 -22.91 -59.50 -26.26
C LYS A 7 -22.19 -59.00 -24.97
N LYS A 8 -22.00 -59.90 -23.99
CA LYS A 8 -21.07 -59.78 -22.84
C LYS A 8 -19.67 -60.31 -23.17
N GLU A 9 -18.64 -59.72 -22.58
CA GLU A 9 -17.40 -60.35 -22.06
C GLU A 9 -16.72 -59.28 -21.18
N ARG A 10 -16.59 -59.43 -19.84
CA ARG A 10 -15.62 -60.26 -19.07
C ARG A 10 -14.18 -60.01 -19.57
N ILE A 11 -13.18 -59.66 -18.76
CA ILE A 11 -12.65 -60.24 -17.50
C ILE A 11 -11.98 -59.07 -16.70
N ALA A 12 -11.99 -58.87 -15.37
CA ALA A 12 -12.12 -59.71 -14.16
C ALA A 12 -10.82 -60.34 -13.59
N ALA A 13 -9.95 -59.53 -12.98
CA ALA A 13 -8.94 -59.93 -11.97
C ALA A 13 -8.72 -58.75 -11.00
N LYS A 14 -9.10 -58.83 -9.71
CA LYS A 14 -8.36 -59.44 -8.58
C LYS A 14 -7.09 -58.65 -8.18
N THR A 15 -6.75 -58.33 -6.93
CA THR A 15 -7.35 -58.29 -5.57
C THR A 15 -6.17 -58.13 -4.60
N GLY A 16 -6.32 -57.36 -3.52
CA GLY A 16 -5.37 -57.30 -2.39
C GLY A 16 -4.20 -56.30 -2.56
N GLY A 17 -3.68 -55.67 -1.51
CA GLY A 17 -4.16 -55.63 -0.11
C GLY A 17 -3.08 -55.19 0.89
N VAL A 18 -3.53 -54.61 2.02
CA VAL A 18 -2.90 -54.66 3.36
C VAL A 18 -1.57 -53.89 3.60
N THR A 19 -1.71 -52.77 4.33
CA THR A 19 -0.84 -52.16 5.37
C THR A 19 0.70 -52.16 5.29
N SER A 20 1.27 -50.98 5.52
CA SER A 20 2.28 -50.77 6.58
C SER A 20 2.30 -49.30 7.06
N VAL A 21 2.77 -49.10 8.29
CA VAL A 21 2.99 -47.78 8.92
C VAL A 21 4.45 -47.40 8.70
N GLU A 22 4.74 -46.13 8.41
CA GLU A 22 6.07 -45.58 8.67
C GLU A 22 6.03 -44.09 9.04
N SER A 23 6.99 -43.69 9.88
CA SER A 23 7.06 -42.39 10.55
C SER A 23 8.41 -41.71 10.30
N GLY A 24 8.41 -40.38 10.24
CA GLY A 24 9.61 -39.57 10.00
C GLY A 24 9.84 -39.29 8.51
N ALA A 25 10.72 -38.37 8.12
CA ALA A 25 11.47 -37.39 8.90
C ALA A 25 11.77 -36.15 8.02
N GLU A 26 12.58 -35.23 8.52
CA GLU A 26 12.95 -33.98 7.85
C GLU A 26 13.64 -34.19 6.48
N GLN A 27 13.28 -33.34 5.51
CA GLN A 27 14.19 -32.83 4.48
C GLN A 27 13.87 -31.32 4.36
N GLY A 28 14.79 -30.38 4.57
CA GLY A 28 16.22 -30.41 4.25
C GLY A 28 16.38 -29.77 2.87
N ILE A 29 16.36 -28.43 2.78
CA ILE A 29 17.58 -27.60 2.68
C ILE A 29 18.58 -28.19 1.70
N GLY A 30 18.67 -27.61 0.49
CA GLY A 30 19.69 -27.99 -0.49
C GLY A 30 19.21 -27.97 -1.93
N SER A 31 18.99 -26.78 -2.50
CA SER A 31 19.10 -26.59 -3.94
C SER A 31 20.15 -25.52 -4.18
N GLU A 32 21.30 -25.91 -4.70
CA GLU A 32 22.36 -25.01 -5.13
C GLU A 32 21.82 -23.96 -6.12
N PRO A 33 22.46 -22.79 -6.24
CA PRO A 33 22.15 -21.85 -7.31
C PRO A 33 22.55 -22.49 -8.65
N ALA A 34 21.59 -23.11 -9.32
CA ALA A 34 21.77 -23.56 -10.70
C ALA A 34 22.33 -22.40 -11.53
N SER A 35 23.43 -22.65 -12.22
CA SER A 35 24.02 -21.71 -13.16
C SER A 35 22.96 -21.24 -14.17
N PRO A 36 23.00 -19.96 -14.61
CA PRO A 36 21.93 -19.41 -15.43
C PRO A 36 21.81 -20.20 -16.73
N SER A 37 20.71 -20.94 -16.88
CA SER A 37 20.42 -21.67 -18.10
C SER A 37 20.28 -20.69 -19.27
N PRO A 38 20.72 -21.04 -20.51
CA PRO A 38 20.71 -20.11 -21.66
C PRO A 38 19.33 -19.56 -22.10
N SER A 39 18.23 -19.94 -21.44
CA SER A 39 16.85 -19.59 -21.79
C SER A 39 16.40 -18.20 -21.32
N ASP A 40 17.15 -17.50 -20.46
CA ASP A 40 16.72 -16.19 -19.92
C ASP A 40 16.82 -15.03 -20.91
N ALA A 41 17.49 -15.22 -22.05
CA ALA A 41 17.62 -14.25 -23.14
C ALA A 41 16.28 -13.90 -23.84
N GLY A 42 15.22 -14.68 -23.62
CA GLY A 42 13.89 -14.48 -24.23
C GLY A 42 12.86 -13.72 -23.38
N LYS A 43 13.20 -13.31 -22.15
CA LYS A 43 12.25 -12.62 -21.25
C LYS A 43 12.04 -11.17 -21.69
N SER A 44 10.91 -10.90 -22.36
CA SER A 44 10.52 -9.55 -22.78
C SER A 44 10.67 -8.51 -21.64
N ASN A 45 11.25 -7.36 -22.00
CA ASN A 45 11.38 -6.18 -21.14
C ASN A 45 10.27 -5.14 -21.43
N SER A 46 9.22 -5.50 -22.17
CA SER A 46 8.14 -4.56 -22.54
C SER A 46 7.44 -3.93 -21.33
N VAL A 47 7.34 -4.65 -20.21
CA VAL A 47 6.72 -4.14 -18.97
C VAL A 47 7.61 -3.07 -18.33
N GLU A 48 8.93 -3.29 -18.28
CA GLU A 48 9.91 -2.31 -17.80
C GLU A 48 9.89 -1.02 -18.63
N TYR A 49 9.88 -1.13 -19.96
CA TYR A 49 9.81 0.05 -20.84
C TYR A 49 8.45 0.76 -20.78
N ALA A 50 7.34 0.02 -20.67
CA ALA A 50 6.03 0.61 -20.45
C ALA A 50 5.97 1.40 -19.13
N ASN A 51 6.55 0.86 -18.05
CA ASN A 51 6.65 1.56 -16.77
C ASN A 51 7.48 2.86 -16.88
N ILE A 52 8.62 2.85 -17.58
CA ILE A 52 9.41 4.07 -17.85
C ILE A 52 8.56 5.11 -18.59
N GLY A 53 7.80 4.70 -19.62
CA GLY A 53 6.87 5.58 -20.34
C GLY A 53 5.79 6.18 -19.42
N LEU A 54 5.22 5.37 -18.51
CA LEU A 54 4.22 5.82 -17.54
C LEU A 54 4.80 6.78 -16.48
N MET A 55 6.07 6.60 -16.06
CA MET A 55 6.76 7.55 -15.17
C MET A 55 6.90 8.92 -15.84
N VAL A 56 7.41 8.93 -17.08
CA VAL A 56 7.63 10.16 -17.85
C VAL A 56 6.30 10.85 -18.13
N LEU A 57 5.26 10.11 -18.53
CA LEU A 57 3.92 10.65 -18.75
C LEU A 57 3.33 11.27 -17.47
N ALA A 58 3.42 10.58 -16.33
CA ALA A 58 2.95 11.09 -15.06
C ALA A 58 3.69 12.38 -14.65
N LEU A 59 5.01 12.44 -14.84
CA LEU A 59 5.82 13.64 -14.57
C LEU A 59 5.44 14.81 -15.49
N LEU A 60 5.24 14.57 -16.78
CA LEU A 60 4.87 15.61 -17.74
C LEU A 60 3.51 16.22 -17.40
N ILE A 61 2.49 15.39 -17.12
CA ILE A 61 1.15 15.89 -16.73
C ILE A 61 1.23 16.62 -15.38
N ALA A 62 1.94 16.05 -14.39
CA ALA A 62 2.14 16.69 -13.08
C ALA A 62 2.85 18.05 -13.19
N THR A 63 3.70 18.24 -14.20
CA THR A 63 4.41 19.50 -14.43
C THR A 63 3.51 20.63 -14.93
N VAL A 64 2.38 20.29 -15.55
CA VAL A 64 1.44 21.24 -16.18
C VAL A 64 0.19 21.48 -15.30
N VAL A 65 -0.37 20.42 -14.71
CA VAL A 65 -1.61 20.45 -13.89
C VAL A 65 -1.46 19.63 -12.59
N PRO A 66 -0.58 20.05 -11.65
CA PRO A 66 -0.25 19.25 -10.47
C PRO A 66 -1.45 19.04 -9.52
N PHE A 67 -2.29 20.06 -9.30
CA PHE A 67 -3.41 19.98 -8.38
C PHE A 67 -4.52 19.07 -8.91
N GLU A 68 -4.91 19.29 -10.16
CA GLU A 68 -5.94 18.54 -10.85
C GLU A 68 -5.52 17.08 -11.03
N LEU A 69 -4.25 16.82 -11.38
CA LEU A 69 -3.75 15.46 -11.49
C LEU A 69 -3.75 14.74 -10.13
N PHE A 70 -3.32 15.39 -9.05
CA PHE A 70 -3.36 14.77 -7.72
C PHE A 70 -4.81 14.47 -7.28
N LEU A 71 -5.74 15.39 -7.53
CA LEU A 71 -7.17 15.19 -7.29
C LEU A 71 -7.78 14.04 -8.13
N ILE A 72 -7.49 13.99 -9.43
CA ILE A 72 -7.93 12.91 -10.33
C ILE A 72 -7.36 11.57 -9.87
N SER A 73 -6.07 11.53 -9.52
CA SER A 73 -5.44 10.32 -9.02
C SER A 73 -6.07 9.87 -7.71
N TYR A 74 -6.32 10.75 -6.75
CA TYR A 74 -6.97 10.37 -5.48
C TYR A 74 -8.44 9.95 -5.68
N ALA A 75 -9.24 10.76 -6.37
CA ALA A 75 -10.70 10.60 -6.43
C ALA A 75 -11.18 9.58 -7.47
N ILE A 76 -10.42 9.35 -8.55
CA ILE A 76 -10.82 8.50 -9.68
C ILE A 76 -9.94 7.24 -9.77
N LEU A 77 -8.61 7.39 -9.87
CA LEU A 77 -7.72 6.23 -10.02
C LEU A 77 -7.56 5.44 -8.71
N GLY A 78 -7.47 6.16 -7.59
CA GLY A 78 -7.32 5.64 -6.23
C GLY A 78 -8.35 4.54 -5.91
N PRO A 79 -9.66 4.82 -5.83
CA PRO A 79 -10.66 3.81 -5.50
C PRO A 79 -10.63 2.57 -6.41
N LEU A 80 -10.36 2.73 -7.71
CA LEU A 80 -10.24 1.58 -8.61
C LEU A 80 -9.01 0.73 -8.28
N HIS A 81 -7.88 1.38 -7.97
CA HIS A 81 -6.67 0.69 -7.52
C HIS A 81 -6.92 0.00 -6.18
N TYR A 82 -7.43 0.70 -5.16
CA TYR A 82 -7.70 0.17 -3.82
C TYR A 82 -8.59 -1.09 -3.89
N LEU A 83 -9.67 -1.05 -4.69
CA LEU A 83 -10.61 -2.16 -4.83
C LEU A 83 -10.02 -3.35 -5.60
N THR A 84 -9.26 -3.10 -6.67
CA THR A 84 -8.61 -4.17 -7.43
C THR A 84 -7.44 -4.80 -6.65
N GLU A 85 -6.74 -4.01 -5.84
CA GLU A 85 -5.68 -4.48 -4.95
C GLU A 85 -6.22 -5.28 -3.77
N ILE A 86 -7.20 -4.78 -3.01
CA ILE A 86 -7.81 -5.56 -1.92
C ILE A 86 -8.37 -6.89 -2.44
N SER A 87 -8.97 -6.90 -3.64
CA SER A 87 -9.40 -8.13 -4.33
C SER A 87 -8.24 -9.09 -4.65
N TRP A 88 -7.10 -8.58 -5.12
CA TRP A 88 -5.93 -9.40 -5.42
C TRP A 88 -5.23 -9.89 -4.15
N LEU A 89 -5.04 -9.03 -3.15
CA LEU A 89 -4.49 -9.36 -1.84
C LEU A 89 -5.32 -10.46 -1.15
N HIS A 90 -6.65 -10.42 -1.26
CA HIS A 90 -7.53 -11.49 -0.79
C HIS A 90 -7.16 -12.86 -1.40
N ASP A 91 -6.96 -12.93 -2.72
CA ASP A 91 -6.59 -14.18 -3.39
C ASP A 91 -5.16 -14.62 -3.03
N GLN A 92 -4.26 -13.67 -2.72
CA GLN A 92 -2.94 -13.92 -2.14
C GLN A 92 -2.95 -14.16 -0.61
N LYS A 93 -4.13 -14.24 0.03
CA LYS A 93 -4.31 -14.42 1.50
C LYS A 93 -3.58 -13.35 2.33
N PHE A 94 -3.51 -12.13 1.80
CA PHE A 94 -2.86 -10.96 2.39
C PHE A 94 -1.40 -11.22 2.80
N PHE A 95 -0.71 -12.18 2.17
CA PHE A 95 0.67 -12.58 2.49
C PHE A 95 0.91 -13.01 3.95
N THR A 96 -0.16 -13.35 4.67
CA THR A 96 -0.11 -13.75 6.09
C THR A 96 -0.30 -15.28 6.28
N PRO A 97 0.22 -15.88 7.38
CA PRO A 97 0.07 -17.31 7.63
C PRO A 97 -1.37 -17.76 7.93
N ARG A 98 -2.23 -16.91 8.49
CA ARG A 98 -3.62 -17.28 8.86
C ARG A 98 -4.64 -16.47 8.07
N LYS A 99 -5.71 -17.14 7.65
CA LYS A 99 -6.79 -16.57 6.81
C LYS A 99 -7.54 -15.36 7.42
N THR A 100 -7.37 -15.09 8.71
CA THR A 100 -8.09 -14.05 9.46
C THR A 100 -7.20 -12.88 9.87
N ASP A 101 -5.90 -12.91 9.57
CA ASP A 101 -4.94 -11.90 10.04
C ASP A 101 -5.26 -10.50 9.48
N TRP A 102 -5.79 -10.44 8.26
CA TRP A 102 -6.28 -9.23 7.62
C TRP A 102 -7.41 -8.53 8.39
N VAL A 103 -8.19 -9.25 9.20
CA VAL A 103 -9.33 -8.68 9.95
C VAL A 103 -8.83 -7.68 11.00
N LEU A 104 -7.69 -7.96 11.66
CA LEU A 104 -7.11 -7.01 12.62
C LEU A 104 -6.68 -5.73 11.92
N LEU A 105 -6.00 -5.84 10.78
CA LEU A 105 -5.54 -4.70 9.98
C LEU A 105 -6.72 -3.87 9.45
N ALA A 106 -7.80 -4.52 9.04
CA ALA A 106 -9.04 -3.86 8.63
C ALA A 106 -9.76 -3.13 9.78
N VAL A 107 -9.79 -3.73 10.98
CA VAL A 107 -10.32 -3.07 12.19
C VAL A 107 -9.44 -1.88 12.57
N CYS A 108 -8.11 -1.99 12.48
CA CYS A 108 -7.21 -0.85 12.70
C CYS A 108 -7.47 0.30 11.72
N ALA A 109 -7.68 0.01 10.42
CA ALA A 109 -8.04 1.03 9.44
C ALA A 109 -9.37 1.73 9.77
N LEU A 110 -10.38 0.98 10.23
CA LEU A 110 -11.65 1.54 10.67
C LEU A 110 -11.51 2.40 11.94
N LEU A 111 -10.83 1.90 12.97
CA LEU A 111 -10.61 2.64 14.22
C LEU A 111 -9.80 3.92 13.99
N ALA A 112 -8.75 3.85 13.18
CA ALA A 112 -7.94 5.02 12.84
C ALA A 112 -8.72 6.05 12.00
N THR A 113 -9.63 5.59 11.13
CA THR A 113 -10.58 6.46 10.43
C THR A 113 -11.54 7.14 11.40
N LEU A 114 -12.13 6.39 12.35
CA LEU A 114 -13.11 6.91 13.31
C LEU A 114 -12.50 7.84 14.37
N GLY A 115 -11.19 7.75 14.64
CA GLY A 115 -10.48 8.69 15.50
C GLY A 115 -10.01 9.97 14.80
N ASN A 116 -10.01 10.01 13.45
CA ASN A 116 -9.62 11.22 12.72
C ASN A 116 -10.81 12.18 12.59
N GLY A 117 -10.77 13.30 13.32
CA GLY A 117 -11.84 14.30 13.37
C GLY A 117 -12.11 15.00 12.04
N ASP A 118 -11.07 15.32 11.26
CA ASP A 118 -11.22 15.96 9.93
C ASP A 118 -11.92 15.03 8.93
N VAL A 119 -11.63 13.73 9.03
CA VAL A 119 -12.31 12.71 8.26
C VAL A 119 -13.75 12.59 8.75
N VAL A 120 -14.00 12.13 9.98
CA VAL A 120 -15.35 11.85 10.51
C VAL A 120 -16.28 13.07 10.44
N GLY A 121 -15.74 14.25 10.77
CA GLY A 121 -16.43 15.54 10.80
C GLY A 121 -17.56 15.67 11.81
N GLU A 122 -18.08 16.89 11.97
CA GLU A 122 -18.93 17.30 13.11
C GLU A 122 -20.06 16.33 13.48
N ALA A 123 -20.84 15.88 12.51
CA ALA A 123 -21.99 15.01 12.78
C ALA A 123 -21.57 13.63 13.32
N GLY A 124 -20.46 13.08 12.81
CA GLY A 124 -19.92 11.81 13.29
C GLY A 124 -19.18 11.96 14.63
N MET A 125 -18.46 13.08 14.83
CA MET A 125 -17.84 13.41 16.11
C MET A 125 -18.91 13.52 17.21
N ARG A 126 -19.98 14.30 16.99
CA ARG A 126 -21.12 14.40 17.93
C ARG A 126 -21.79 13.04 18.22
N TRP A 127 -21.89 12.16 17.23
CA TRP A 127 -22.46 10.82 17.42
C TRP A 127 -21.56 9.92 18.26
N LEU A 128 -20.24 9.92 17.99
CA LEU A 128 -19.24 9.18 18.78
C LEU A 128 -19.06 9.77 20.19
N ASP A 129 -19.17 11.10 20.35
CA ASP A 129 -19.13 11.77 21.65
C ASP A 129 -20.31 11.38 22.57
N GLY A 130 -21.46 11.03 21.98
CA GLY A 130 -22.62 10.53 22.73
C GLY A 130 -22.43 9.17 23.40
N ILE A 131 -21.32 8.47 23.13
CA ILE A 131 -21.01 7.15 23.68
C ILE A 131 -19.92 7.31 24.75
N ALA A 132 -20.30 7.21 26.02
CA ALA A 132 -19.36 7.32 27.15
C ALA A 132 -18.51 6.06 27.34
N ILE A 133 -17.21 6.24 27.59
CA ILE A 133 -16.23 5.18 27.90
C ILE A 133 -15.43 5.60 29.14
N GLY A 134 -15.88 5.14 30.31
CA GLY A 134 -15.25 5.49 31.58
C GLY A 134 -15.37 6.99 31.89
N GLN A 135 -14.25 7.71 31.83
CA GLN A 135 -14.19 9.17 32.05
C GLN A 135 -14.12 10.00 30.76
N THR A 136 -14.03 9.36 29.59
CA THR A 136 -13.96 10.03 28.28
C THR A 136 -15.13 9.60 27.38
N THR A 137 -15.25 10.20 26.21
CA THR A 137 -16.14 9.71 25.15
C THR A 137 -15.41 8.71 24.23
N LEU A 138 -16.16 7.95 23.44
CA LEU A 138 -15.59 7.09 22.39
C LEU A 138 -14.82 7.91 21.35
N TYR A 139 -15.31 9.10 20.96
CA TYR A 139 -14.57 9.98 20.06
C TYR A 139 -13.24 10.42 20.68
N GLN A 140 -13.25 10.94 21.90
CA GLN A 140 -12.04 11.38 22.60
C GLN A 140 -11.01 10.25 22.73
N PHE A 141 -11.46 9.04 23.06
CA PHE A 141 -10.59 7.87 23.14
C PHE A 141 -9.98 7.51 21.78
N LEU A 142 -10.79 7.44 20.71
CA LEU A 142 -10.29 7.13 19.37
C LEU A 142 -9.38 8.23 18.83
N ASN A 143 -9.69 9.51 19.09
CA ASN A 143 -8.90 10.66 18.65
C ASN A 143 -7.58 10.80 19.42
N ALA A 144 -7.51 10.36 20.67
CA ALA A 144 -6.24 10.23 21.37
C ALA A 144 -5.34 9.12 20.78
N HIS A 145 -5.93 8.03 20.25
CA HIS A 145 -5.20 6.80 19.95
C HIS A 145 -5.11 6.39 18.47
N TYR A 146 -5.69 7.14 17.52
CA TYR A 146 -5.70 6.72 16.10
C TYR A 146 -4.31 6.55 15.50
N MET A 147 -3.32 7.35 15.91
CA MET A 147 -1.93 7.19 15.48
C MET A 147 -1.26 5.95 16.10
N ASP A 148 -1.56 5.64 17.37
CA ASP A 148 -1.09 4.44 18.05
C ASP A 148 -1.62 3.18 17.34
N VAL A 149 -2.88 3.23 16.88
CA VAL A 149 -3.52 2.19 16.08
C VAL A 149 -2.81 1.99 14.72
N LEU A 150 -2.33 3.05 14.08
CA LEU A 150 -1.58 2.96 12.81
C LEU A 150 -0.20 2.31 12.99
N PHE A 151 0.55 2.72 14.02
CA PHE A 151 1.78 2.04 14.40
C PHE A 151 1.53 0.58 14.77
N PHE A 152 0.49 0.31 15.56
CA PHE A 152 0.12 -1.04 15.95
C PHE A 152 -0.23 -1.91 14.74
N ALA A 153 -0.94 -1.38 13.73
CA ALA A 153 -1.23 -2.11 12.50
C ALA A 153 0.05 -2.49 11.73
N PHE A 154 1.01 -1.58 11.61
CA PHE A 154 2.31 -1.85 10.98
C PHE A 154 3.12 -2.90 11.75
N GLY A 155 3.21 -2.77 13.08
CA GLY A 155 3.87 -3.76 13.94
C GLY A 155 3.17 -5.12 13.95
N ALA A 156 1.83 -5.14 13.90
CA ALA A 156 1.04 -6.37 13.79
C ALA A 156 1.31 -7.10 12.47
N ALA A 157 1.39 -6.38 11.35
CA ALA A 157 1.78 -6.95 10.06
C ALA A 157 3.17 -7.60 10.12
N LEU A 158 4.14 -6.99 10.80
CA LEU A 158 5.47 -7.59 11.03
C LEU A 158 5.39 -8.87 11.86
N VAL A 159 4.65 -8.85 12.97
CA VAL A 159 4.43 -10.04 13.82
C VAL A 159 3.74 -11.16 13.03
N PHE A 160 2.80 -10.84 12.15
CA PHE A 160 2.10 -11.82 11.31
C PHE A 160 3.01 -12.45 10.26
N VAL A 161 3.89 -11.68 9.62
CA VAL A 161 4.87 -12.20 8.66
C VAL A 161 5.95 -13.04 9.36
N ALA A 162 6.43 -12.59 10.53
CA ALA A 162 7.54 -13.23 11.24
C ALA A 162 7.15 -14.48 12.04
N ALA A 163 6.00 -14.48 12.71
CA ALA A 163 5.62 -15.52 13.67
C ALA A 163 4.42 -16.36 13.20
N ARG A 164 4.57 -17.69 13.23
CA ARG A 164 3.47 -18.65 12.95
C ARG A 164 2.77 -19.12 14.24
N GLN A 165 3.54 -19.40 15.28
CA GLN A 165 3.05 -19.91 16.58
C GLN A 165 2.20 -18.86 17.31
N THR A 166 1.10 -19.27 17.94
CA THR A 166 0.16 -18.35 18.60
C THR A 166 0.81 -17.57 19.74
N VAL A 167 1.62 -18.24 20.58
CA VAL A 167 2.24 -17.62 21.76
C VAL A 167 3.22 -16.50 21.35
N LEU A 168 4.12 -16.77 20.40
CA LEU A 168 5.05 -15.74 19.87
C LEU A 168 4.30 -14.57 19.23
N ARG A 169 3.15 -14.82 18.58
CA ARG A 169 2.32 -13.76 18.01
C ARG A 169 1.65 -12.90 19.08
N LEU A 170 1.06 -13.51 20.11
CA LEU A 170 0.47 -12.77 21.23
C LEU A 170 1.52 -11.95 21.97
N PHE A 171 2.69 -12.53 22.23
CA PHE A 171 3.83 -11.83 22.83
C PHE A 171 4.35 -10.68 21.96
N GLY A 172 4.50 -10.90 20.65
CA GLY A 172 4.89 -9.87 19.70
C GLY A 172 3.88 -8.72 19.61
N LEU A 173 2.58 -9.02 19.55
CA LEU A 173 1.52 -8.01 19.56
C LEU A 173 1.49 -7.23 20.88
N ALA A 174 1.72 -7.91 22.02
CA ALA A 174 1.82 -7.25 23.32
C ALA A 174 3.04 -6.29 23.38
N ILE A 175 4.20 -6.69 22.84
CA ILE A 175 5.36 -5.79 22.70
C ILE A 175 5.01 -4.58 21.83
N VAL A 176 4.38 -4.77 20.67
CA VAL A 176 3.99 -3.66 19.78
C VAL A 176 3.01 -2.71 20.48
N ALA A 177 2.03 -3.23 21.23
CA ALA A 177 1.11 -2.40 22.03
C ALA A 177 1.81 -1.62 23.15
N VAL A 178 2.75 -2.25 23.86
CA VAL A 178 3.58 -1.58 24.88
C VAL A 178 4.45 -0.50 24.24
N CYS A 179 5.06 -0.75 23.08
CA CYS A 179 5.81 0.27 22.35
C CYS A 179 4.93 1.45 21.96
N ALA A 180 3.73 1.21 21.41
CA ALA A 180 2.77 2.27 21.09
C ALA A 180 2.45 3.14 22.31
N PHE A 181 2.11 2.50 23.43
CA PHE A 181 1.84 3.19 24.70
C PHE A 181 3.05 4.01 25.21
N LEU A 182 4.26 3.46 25.16
CA LEU A 182 5.48 4.16 25.61
C LEU A 182 5.78 5.39 24.74
N PHE A 183 5.61 5.30 23.42
CA PHE A 183 5.71 6.47 22.53
C PHE A 183 4.61 7.49 22.81
N HIS A 184 3.38 7.04 23.09
CA HIS A 184 2.26 7.91 23.42
C HIS A 184 2.51 8.73 24.69
N VAL A 185 2.95 8.08 25.78
CA VAL A 185 3.26 8.77 27.05
C VAL A 185 4.51 9.67 26.95
N SER A 186 5.41 9.39 26.00
CA SER A 186 6.57 10.24 25.69
C SER A 186 6.26 11.46 24.80
N SER A 187 4.98 11.69 24.48
CA SER A 187 4.48 12.73 23.57
C SER A 187 4.99 14.17 23.76
N PRO A 188 5.34 14.67 24.97
CA PRO A 188 5.87 16.03 25.11
C PRO A 188 7.25 16.25 24.47
N THR A 189 7.92 15.19 24.01
CA THR A 189 9.27 15.27 23.41
C THR A 189 9.22 15.48 21.90
N PRO A 190 10.15 16.25 21.30
CA PRO A 190 10.24 16.40 19.84
C PRO A 190 10.38 15.07 19.08
N MET A 191 11.01 14.07 19.70
CA MET A 191 11.15 12.73 19.11
C MET A 191 9.81 11.99 18.99
N ALA A 192 8.89 12.17 19.94
CA ALA A 192 7.56 11.59 19.85
C ALA A 192 6.71 12.28 18.78
N GLY A 193 6.84 13.60 18.61
CA GLY A 193 6.23 14.33 17.49
C GLY A 193 6.65 13.78 16.11
N PHE A 194 7.96 13.51 15.93
CA PHE A 194 8.45 12.85 14.72
C PHE A 194 7.87 11.44 14.53
N TYR A 195 7.82 10.62 15.59
CA TYR A 195 7.22 9.28 15.55
C TYR A 195 5.75 9.31 15.08
N TYR A 196 4.94 10.20 15.65
CA TYR A 196 3.53 10.35 15.27
C TYR A 196 3.38 10.76 13.81
N LYS A 197 4.19 11.70 13.32
CA LYS A 197 4.16 12.11 11.91
C LYS A 197 4.66 11.00 10.98
N LEU A 198 5.65 10.22 11.40
CA LEU A 198 6.18 9.09 10.63
C LEU A 198 5.13 7.99 10.42
N PHE A 199 4.48 7.50 11.47
CA PHE A 199 3.51 6.40 11.36
C PHE A 199 2.10 6.87 11.01
N GLY A 200 1.71 8.07 11.45
CA GLY A 200 0.38 8.63 11.26
C GLY A 200 0.15 9.29 9.92
N VAL A 201 1.16 10.02 9.41
CA VAL A 201 1.06 10.79 8.16
C VAL A 201 1.88 10.13 7.08
N TYR A 202 3.20 10.02 7.24
CA TYR A 202 4.10 9.63 6.15
C TYR A 202 3.99 8.16 5.75
N LEU A 203 3.81 7.24 6.71
CA LEU A 203 3.68 5.81 6.43
C LEU A 203 2.53 5.49 5.46
N PRO A 204 1.27 5.89 5.73
CA PRO A 204 0.16 5.63 4.82
C PRO A 204 0.13 6.52 3.57
N THR A 205 1.02 7.51 3.47
CA THR A 205 1.10 8.42 2.31
C THR A 205 2.41 8.20 1.55
N LEU A 206 3.39 9.10 1.69
CA LEU A 206 4.65 9.12 0.93
C LEU A 206 5.46 7.83 1.00
N ILE A 207 5.53 7.17 2.15
CA ILE A 207 6.29 5.93 2.29
C ILE A 207 5.60 4.82 1.50
N HIS A 208 4.29 4.68 1.60
CA HIS A 208 3.53 3.72 0.79
C HIS A 208 3.58 4.05 -0.71
N VAL A 209 3.11 5.24 -1.13
CA VAL A 209 2.97 5.53 -2.57
C VAL A 209 4.32 5.68 -3.28
N PHE A 210 5.38 6.16 -2.61
CA PHE A 210 6.68 6.41 -3.24
C PHE A 210 7.75 5.38 -2.84
N ILE A 211 7.99 5.17 -1.54
CA ILE A 211 9.10 4.31 -1.09
C ILE A 211 8.78 2.83 -1.33
N PHE A 212 7.58 2.35 -0.98
CA PHE A 212 7.19 0.96 -1.22
C PHE A 212 7.04 0.66 -2.71
N THR A 213 6.45 1.58 -3.50
CA THR A 213 6.47 1.51 -4.98
C THR A 213 7.88 1.34 -5.53
N GLY A 214 8.83 2.18 -5.08
CA GLY A 214 10.24 2.05 -5.46
C GLY A 214 10.86 0.71 -5.05
N ALA A 215 10.55 0.24 -3.83
CA ALA A 215 11.00 -1.05 -3.33
C ALA A 215 10.49 -2.21 -4.18
N PHE A 216 9.23 -2.21 -4.62
CA PHE A 216 8.70 -3.25 -5.52
C PHE A 216 9.37 -3.25 -6.90
N ILE A 217 9.69 -2.08 -7.45
CA ILE A 217 10.42 -1.98 -8.73
C ILE A 217 11.84 -2.52 -8.56
N LEU A 218 12.54 -2.13 -7.48
CA LEU A 218 13.86 -2.63 -7.15
C LEU A 218 13.87 -4.15 -6.88
N ALA A 219 12.89 -4.67 -6.16
CA ALA A 219 12.74 -6.11 -5.91
C ALA A 219 12.53 -6.89 -7.23
N GLY A 220 11.73 -6.34 -8.15
CA GLY A 220 11.57 -6.88 -9.50
C GLY A 220 12.88 -6.92 -10.29
N ALA A 221 13.63 -5.82 -10.28
CA ALA A 221 14.95 -5.70 -10.92
C ALA A 221 15.97 -6.68 -10.33
N LEU A 222 16.06 -6.77 -9.01
CA LEU A 222 16.95 -7.69 -8.28
C LEU A 222 16.61 -9.16 -8.55
N LYS A 223 15.33 -9.51 -8.57
CA LYS A 223 14.84 -10.88 -8.79
C LYS A 223 15.00 -11.35 -10.24
N ARG A 224 14.82 -10.47 -11.23
CA ARG A 224 15.07 -10.77 -12.66
C ARG A 224 16.54 -10.60 -13.07
N ASN A 225 17.35 -9.93 -12.24
CA ASN A 225 18.68 -9.40 -12.59
C ASN A 225 18.71 -8.65 -13.95
N SER A 226 17.65 -7.89 -14.26
CA SER A 226 17.47 -7.25 -15.57
C SER A 226 17.97 -5.81 -15.56
N ALA A 227 18.83 -5.46 -16.52
CA ALA A 227 19.28 -4.09 -16.76
C ALA A 227 18.11 -3.13 -17.04
N ALA A 228 17.07 -3.58 -17.76
CA ALA A 228 15.86 -2.79 -17.98
C ALA A 228 15.08 -2.55 -16.67
N GLY A 229 15.11 -3.50 -15.73
CA GLY A 229 14.53 -3.33 -14.40
C GLY A 229 15.27 -2.28 -13.56
N PHE A 230 16.60 -2.31 -13.56
CA PHE A 230 17.41 -1.28 -12.89
C PHE A 230 17.27 0.08 -13.56
N LEU A 231 17.17 0.15 -14.89
CA LEU A 231 16.87 1.38 -15.61
C LEU A 231 15.50 1.93 -15.21
N SER A 232 14.47 1.08 -15.11
CA SER A 232 13.14 1.48 -14.63
C SER A 232 13.18 2.05 -13.21
N PHE A 233 13.92 1.40 -12.29
CA PHE A 233 14.13 1.94 -10.94
C PHE A 233 14.87 3.29 -10.93
N ALA A 234 15.91 3.45 -11.76
CA ALA A 234 16.63 4.72 -11.89
C ALA A 234 15.73 5.82 -12.47
N SER A 235 14.95 5.52 -13.51
CA SER A 235 13.96 6.44 -14.09
C SER A 235 12.91 6.88 -13.06
N PHE A 236 12.45 5.99 -12.17
CA PHE A 236 11.52 6.33 -11.10
C PHE A 236 12.10 7.37 -10.14
N LEU A 237 13.34 7.15 -9.66
CA LEU A 237 14.04 8.09 -8.78
C LEU A 237 14.33 9.43 -9.46
N ILE A 238 14.77 9.40 -10.72
CA ILE A 238 15.03 10.61 -11.53
C ILE A 238 13.73 11.40 -11.75
N CYS A 239 12.62 10.75 -12.08
CA CYS A 239 11.34 11.43 -12.25
C CYS A 239 10.83 12.05 -10.93
N GLY A 240 10.98 11.35 -9.80
CA GLY A 240 10.68 11.90 -8.48
C GLY A 240 11.52 13.13 -8.13
N ALA A 241 12.83 13.10 -8.41
CA ALA A 241 13.72 14.24 -8.22
C ALA A 241 13.34 15.41 -9.15
N LEU A 242 13.08 15.16 -10.43
CA LEU A 242 12.66 16.19 -11.39
C LEU A 242 11.32 16.82 -10.99
N ALA A 243 10.39 16.06 -10.41
CA ALA A 243 9.13 16.61 -9.88
C ALA A 243 9.36 17.63 -8.74
N ILE A 244 10.48 17.60 -8.02
CA ILE A 244 10.86 18.64 -7.05
C ILE A 244 11.67 19.76 -7.71
N TRP A 245 12.62 19.42 -8.58
CA TRP A 245 13.67 20.35 -9.01
C TRP A 245 13.41 21.11 -10.32
N LEU A 246 12.49 20.64 -11.18
CA LEU A 246 12.13 21.36 -12.41
C LEU A 246 11.56 22.77 -12.11
N PRO A 247 11.72 23.75 -13.01
CA PRO A 247 11.00 25.01 -12.94
C PRO A 247 9.48 24.81 -12.84
N ASN A 248 8.77 25.73 -12.21
CA ASN A 248 7.31 25.66 -12.13
C ASN A 248 6.70 26.10 -13.45
N LEU A 249 6.18 25.15 -14.21
CA LEU A 249 5.46 25.34 -15.47
C LEU A 249 3.94 25.12 -15.31
N ALA A 250 3.48 24.95 -14.06
CA ALA A 250 2.09 24.71 -13.74
C ALA A 250 1.23 25.92 -14.12
N PHE A 251 0.05 25.67 -14.67
CA PHE A 251 -0.96 26.72 -14.81
C PHE A 251 -1.37 27.25 -13.43
N THR A 252 -1.79 28.52 -13.38
CA THR A 252 -2.37 29.10 -12.16
C THR A 252 -3.60 28.28 -11.75
N PRO A 253 -3.64 27.71 -10.53
CA PRO A 253 -4.75 26.86 -10.10
C PRO A 253 -6.07 27.63 -10.17
N GLN A 254 -7.16 26.96 -10.55
CA GLN A 254 -8.48 27.56 -10.41
C GLN A 254 -8.78 27.77 -8.93
N THR A 255 -9.18 29.00 -8.57
CA THR A 255 -9.35 29.45 -7.18
C THR A 255 -10.48 28.74 -6.42
N THR A 256 -11.24 27.89 -7.12
CA THR A 256 -12.31 27.03 -6.59
C THR A 256 -11.81 25.68 -6.05
N THR A 257 -10.51 25.39 -6.13
CA THR A 257 -9.91 24.14 -5.61
C THR A 257 -10.18 24.02 -4.10
N ALA A 258 -10.94 22.99 -3.70
CA ALA A 258 -11.67 22.96 -2.43
C ALA A 258 -10.81 23.12 -1.16
N ALA A 259 -11.29 23.89 -0.18
CA ALA A 259 -10.59 24.10 1.10
C ALA A 259 -10.23 22.81 1.86
N ALA A 260 -11.02 21.73 1.69
CA ALA A 260 -10.74 20.43 2.29
C ALA A 260 -9.59 19.65 1.60
N PHE A 261 -9.27 19.93 0.32
CA PHE A 261 -8.00 19.49 -0.27
C PHE A 261 -6.82 20.17 0.43
N TRP A 262 -6.98 21.46 0.74
CA TRP A 262 -5.92 22.27 1.32
C TRP A 262 -5.54 21.82 2.74
N GLY A 263 -6.52 21.49 3.60
CA GLY A 263 -6.24 20.94 4.94
C GLY A 263 -5.42 19.65 4.91
N GLY A 264 -5.83 18.66 4.10
CA GLY A 264 -5.08 17.41 3.93
C GLY A 264 -3.69 17.61 3.31
N PHE A 265 -3.56 18.55 2.38
CA PHE A 265 -2.26 18.92 1.79
C PHE A 265 -1.34 19.61 2.81
N GLN A 266 -1.87 20.50 3.66
CA GLN A 266 -1.11 21.18 4.71
C GLN A 266 -0.51 20.19 5.70
N GLU A 267 -1.28 19.23 6.19
CA GLU A 267 -0.76 18.21 7.11
C GLU A 267 0.33 17.35 6.46
N LEU A 268 0.09 16.85 5.25
CA LEU A 268 1.03 15.98 4.53
C LEU A 268 2.34 16.68 4.15
N SER A 269 2.27 17.95 3.77
CA SER A 269 3.34 18.60 3.00
C SER A 269 4.03 19.73 3.75
N LEU A 270 3.30 20.45 4.60
CA LEU A 270 3.77 21.68 5.25
C LEU A 270 4.04 21.43 6.72
N ASN A 271 3.05 20.94 7.49
CA ASN A 271 3.21 20.69 8.93
C ASN A 271 4.26 19.60 9.23
N GLY A 272 4.44 18.62 8.36
CA GLY A 272 5.52 17.64 8.48
C GLY A 272 6.92 18.19 8.16
N LEU A 273 7.01 19.13 7.21
CA LEU A 273 8.28 19.75 6.79
C LEU A 273 8.73 20.87 7.73
N ASN A 274 7.78 21.63 8.27
CA ASN A 274 7.99 22.64 9.32
C ASN A 274 8.75 22.07 10.52
N ASP A 275 8.31 20.91 11.04
CA ASP A 275 8.97 20.23 12.16
C ASP A 275 10.39 19.76 11.80
N LEU A 276 10.56 19.21 10.59
CA LEU A 276 11.86 18.72 10.11
C LEU A 276 12.88 19.86 9.95
N LEU A 277 12.42 21.04 9.51
CA LEU A 277 13.25 22.24 9.33
C LEU A 277 13.27 23.15 10.57
N GLN A 278 12.47 22.86 11.59
CA GLN A 278 12.21 23.71 12.77
C GLN A 278 11.79 25.15 12.39
N GLN A 279 10.98 25.31 11.35
CA GLN A 279 10.52 26.61 10.84
C GLN A 279 8.99 26.71 10.82
N PRO A 280 8.41 27.89 11.13
CA PRO A 280 6.97 28.09 11.04
C PRO A 280 6.50 28.14 9.58
N THR A 281 5.28 27.65 9.34
CA THR A 281 4.62 27.61 8.02
C THR A 281 4.76 28.93 7.25
N GLU A 282 4.54 30.04 7.93
CA GLU A 282 4.54 31.39 7.33
C GLU A 282 5.91 31.78 6.74
N ALA A 283 7.01 31.36 7.37
CA ALA A 283 8.37 31.63 6.90
C ALA A 283 8.74 30.85 5.63
N LEU A 284 8.17 29.66 5.44
CA LEU A 284 8.41 28.80 4.28
C LEU A 284 7.49 29.11 3.10
N MET A 285 6.37 29.82 3.32
CA MET A 285 5.31 29.98 2.33
C MET A 285 5.19 31.37 1.72
N GLY A 286 5.50 32.43 2.49
CA GLY A 286 5.15 33.80 2.09
C GLY A 286 3.64 34.03 2.05
N THR A 287 3.21 35.15 1.46
CA THR A 287 1.83 35.65 1.58
C THR A 287 0.78 34.97 0.68
N ASN A 288 1.18 34.08 -0.24
CA ASN A 288 0.24 33.38 -1.12
C ASN A 288 0.57 31.88 -1.23
N LEU A 289 -0.21 31.08 -0.51
CA LEU A 289 0.00 29.64 -0.37
C LEU A 289 -0.17 28.88 -1.72
N PHE A 290 -0.99 29.39 -2.64
CA PHE A 290 -1.29 28.73 -3.91
C PHE A 290 -0.24 28.98 -5.01
N THR A 291 0.53 30.06 -4.90
CA THR A 291 1.55 30.44 -5.89
C THR A 291 2.97 30.33 -5.37
N SER A 292 3.17 29.95 -4.11
CA SER A 292 4.49 29.71 -3.54
C SER A 292 5.26 28.69 -4.39
N SER A 293 6.47 29.08 -4.82
CA SER A 293 7.28 28.26 -5.72
C SER A 293 7.69 26.93 -5.09
N PHE A 294 7.66 26.84 -3.76
CA PHE A 294 7.90 25.65 -2.97
C PHE A 294 6.68 24.70 -2.96
N VAL A 295 5.49 25.23 -2.71
CA VAL A 295 4.23 24.45 -2.71
C VAL A 295 4.01 23.75 -4.05
N LEU A 296 4.18 24.47 -5.15
CA LEU A 296 3.99 23.92 -6.50
C LEU A 296 4.90 22.70 -6.77
N ARG A 297 6.13 22.69 -6.23
CA ARG A 297 7.06 21.55 -6.33
C ARG A 297 6.57 20.36 -5.51
N LEU A 298 6.09 20.60 -4.29
CA LEU A 298 5.55 19.53 -3.43
C LEU A 298 4.27 18.92 -4.01
N VAL A 299 3.30 19.73 -4.45
CA VAL A 299 2.07 19.22 -5.10
C VAL A 299 2.42 18.44 -6.37
N ARG A 300 3.36 18.93 -7.20
CA ARG A 300 3.82 18.21 -8.40
C ARG A 300 4.47 16.86 -8.07
N PHE A 301 5.27 16.79 -7.01
CA PHE A 301 5.84 15.52 -6.55
C PHE A 301 4.77 14.56 -6.03
N LEU A 302 3.80 15.03 -5.24
CA LEU A 302 2.64 14.21 -4.82
C LEU A 302 1.83 13.73 -6.01
N ALA A 303 1.49 14.61 -6.94
CA ALA A 303 0.77 14.30 -8.16
C ALA A 303 1.49 13.21 -8.97
N PHE A 304 2.80 13.36 -9.19
CA PHE A 304 3.62 12.33 -9.84
C PHE A 304 3.60 11.00 -9.06
N ALA A 305 3.88 11.03 -7.75
CA ALA A 305 4.04 9.84 -6.93
C ALA A 305 2.74 9.02 -6.85
N TYR A 306 1.60 9.65 -6.54
CA TYR A 306 0.29 8.99 -6.48
C TYR A 306 -0.14 8.47 -7.86
N THR A 307 -0.03 9.30 -8.91
CA THR A 307 -0.41 8.90 -10.27
C THR A 307 0.40 7.70 -10.74
N TYR A 308 1.73 7.76 -10.62
CA TYR A 308 2.59 6.69 -11.07
C TYR A 308 2.40 5.41 -10.24
N HIS A 309 2.22 5.51 -8.91
CA HIS A 309 1.91 4.37 -8.05
C HIS A 309 0.68 3.58 -8.55
N TYR A 310 -0.42 4.26 -8.88
CA TYR A 310 -1.62 3.63 -9.47
C TYR A 310 -1.39 3.10 -10.88
N LEU A 311 -0.68 3.83 -11.75
CA LEU A 311 -0.35 3.34 -13.10
C LEU A 311 0.56 2.10 -13.08
N ASN A 312 1.52 2.04 -12.14
CA ASN A 312 2.41 0.91 -11.88
C ASN A 312 1.68 -0.33 -11.34
N TRP A 313 0.53 -0.15 -10.70
CA TRP A 313 -0.39 -1.24 -10.38
C TRP A 313 -1.08 -1.74 -11.66
N PHE A 314 -1.75 -0.86 -12.40
CA PHE A 314 -2.53 -1.27 -13.57
C PHE A 314 -1.68 -1.85 -14.73
N SER A 315 -0.42 -1.42 -14.87
CA SER A 315 0.52 -1.90 -15.91
C SER A 315 0.99 -3.34 -15.72
N LYS A 316 0.99 -3.87 -14.49
CA LYS A 316 1.52 -5.20 -14.15
C LYS A 316 0.49 -6.32 -14.38
N THR A 317 -0.18 -6.28 -15.53
CA THR A 317 -1.27 -7.19 -15.92
C THR A 317 -0.89 -8.68 -15.84
N SER A 318 0.37 -9.04 -16.13
CA SER A 318 0.89 -10.41 -16.09
C SER A 318 1.21 -10.96 -14.69
N ILE A 319 1.32 -10.10 -13.68
CA ILE A 319 1.61 -10.47 -12.28
C ILE A 319 0.35 -10.36 -11.42
N ILE A 320 -0.42 -9.29 -11.64
CA ILE A 320 -1.58 -8.94 -10.83
C ILE A 320 -2.86 -9.53 -11.41
N GLY A 321 -3.03 -9.54 -12.74
CA GLY A 321 -4.23 -10.10 -13.37
C GLY A 321 -5.53 -9.43 -12.89
N TRP A 322 -5.55 -8.12 -12.63
CA TRP A 322 -6.74 -7.43 -12.10
C TRP A 322 -7.99 -7.58 -12.99
N HIS A 323 -7.80 -7.88 -14.29
CA HIS A 323 -8.85 -8.15 -15.27
C HIS A 323 -9.25 -9.63 -15.39
N THR A 324 -8.51 -10.56 -14.75
CA THR A 324 -8.81 -12.01 -14.74
C THR A 324 -9.62 -12.46 -13.52
N VAL A 325 -9.98 -11.53 -12.62
CA VAL A 325 -10.85 -11.82 -11.46
C VAL A 325 -12.26 -12.25 -11.92
N PRO A 326 -13.03 -13.00 -11.11
CA PRO A 326 -14.38 -13.42 -11.48
C PRO A 326 -15.28 -12.24 -11.85
N ARG A 327 -16.05 -12.36 -12.95
CA ARG A 327 -16.90 -11.27 -13.48
C ARG A 327 -17.84 -10.65 -12.44
N ALA A 328 -18.40 -11.46 -11.54
CA ALA A 328 -19.24 -10.95 -10.45
C ALA A 328 -18.45 -10.04 -9.48
N ARG A 329 -17.19 -10.39 -9.16
CA ARG A 329 -16.32 -9.56 -8.32
C ARG A 329 -15.91 -8.29 -9.05
N LEU A 330 -15.60 -8.37 -10.35
CA LEU A 330 -15.30 -7.18 -11.17
C LEU A 330 -16.51 -6.23 -11.26
N ALA A 331 -17.73 -6.77 -11.39
CA ALA A 331 -18.95 -5.96 -11.37
C ALA A 331 -19.13 -5.23 -10.03
N VAL A 332 -18.90 -5.91 -8.89
CA VAL A 332 -18.91 -5.26 -7.56
C VAL A 332 -17.84 -4.17 -7.46
N ILE A 333 -16.60 -4.43 -7.92
CA ILE A 333 -15.52 -3.43 -7.96
C ILE A 333 -15.95 -2.19 -8.76
N LEU A 334 -16.51 -2.37 -9.96
CA LEU A 334 -16.97 -1.26 -10.80
C LEU A 334 -18.13 -0.49 -10.18
N VAL A 335 -19.11 -1.18 -9.58
CA VAL A 335 -20.24 -0.52 -8.89
C VAL A 335 -19.75 0.30 -7.69
N VAL A 336 -18.87 -0.25 -6.86
CA VAL A 336 -18.31 0.47 -5.71
C VAL A 336 -17.41 1.62 -6.17
N TRP A 337 -16.66 1.46 -7.26
CA TRP A 337 -15.85 2.52 -7.86
C TRP A 337 -16.70 3.69 -8.37
N PHE A 338 -17.72 3.43 -9.19
CA PHE A 338 -18.66 4.46 -9.66
C PHE A 338 -19.41 5.13 -8.51
N ALA A 339 -19.84 4.37 -7.50
CA ALA A 339 -20.44 4.92 -6.29
C ALA A 339 -19.46 5.84 -5.54
N SER A 340 -18.19 5.44 -5.42
CA SER A 340 -17.14 6.24 -4.75
C SER A 340 -16.91 7.59 -5.44
N ILE A 341 -16.90 7.62 -6.78
CA ILE A 341 -16.86 8.87 -7.55
C ILE A 341 -18.16 9.66 -7.34
N GLY A 342 -19.32 9.00 -7.40
CA GLY A 342 -20.64 9.61 -7.22
C GLY A 342 -20.83 10.30 -5.86
N LEU A 343 -20.17 9.83 -4.79
CA LEU A 343 -20.22 10.50 -3.48
C LEU A 343 -19.66 11.93 -3.52
N TYR A 344 -18.67 12.23 -4.37
CA TYR A 344 -18.17 13.60 -4.54
C TYR A 344 -19.19 14.54 -5.19
N ALA A 345 -20.09 14.01 -6.03
CA ALA A 345 -21.19 14.77 -6.60
C ALA A 345 -22.32 15.06 -5.59
N VAL A 346 -22.42 14.27 -4.52
CA VAL A 346 -23.35 14.51 -3.40
C VAL A 346 -22.74 15.48 -2.38
N SER A 347 -21.51 15.21 -1.93
CA SER A 347 -20.76 16.07 -1.02
C SER A 347 -19.28 15.69 -1.02
N TYR A 348 -18.42 16.68 -1.24
CA TYR A 348 -16.96 16.50 -1.17
C TYR A 348 -16.51 15.86 0.15
N GLY A 349 -17.12 16.25 1.28
CA GLY A 349 -16.78 15.69 2.60
C GLY A 349 -17.16 14.21 2.76
N ILE A 350 -18.28 13.77 2.15
CA ILE A 350 -18.69 12.36 2.17
C ILE A 350 -17.81 11.53 1.25
N GLY A 351 -17.48 12.04 0.06
CA GLY A 351 -16.53 11.41 -0.85
C GLY A 351 -15.15 11.23 -0.21
N LEU A 352 -14.64 12.28 0.45
CA LEU A 352 -13.36 12.24 1.18
C LEU A 352 -13.38 11.23 2.33
N ARG A 353 -14.45 11.18 3.14
CA ARG A 353 -14.63 10.18 4.21
C ARG A 353 -14.52 8.75 3.73
N TRP A 354 -15.29 8.45 2.69
CA TRP A 354 -15.35 7.11 2.12
C TRP A 354 -14.02 6.71 1.49
N LEU A 355 -13.40 7.60 0.71
CA LEU A 355 -12.10 7.34 0.12
C LEU A 355 -10.98 7.29 1.15
N PHE A 356 -11.04 8.03 2.25
CA PHE A 356 -10.06 7.91 3.32
C PHE A 356 -10.09 6.50 3.93
N LEU A 357 -11.28 5.98 4.27
CA LEU A 357 -11.40 4.61 4.79
C LEU A 357 -10.87 3.58 3.80
N LEU A 358 -11.30 3.65 2.53
CA LEU A 358 -10.88 2.71 1.49
C LEU A 358 -9.38 2.83 1.16
N SER A 359 -8.83 4.05 1.22
CA SER A 359 -7.40 4.32 1.10
C SER A 359 -6.63 3.71 2.28
N LEU A 360 -7.04 3.99 3.52
CA LEU A 360 -6.33 3.45 4.68
C LEU A 360 -6.43 1.92 4.76
N MET A 361 -7.54 1.36 4.30
CA MET A 361 -7.78 -0.08 4.22
C MET A 361 -6.80 -0.80 3.28
N HIS A 362 -6.58 -0.35 2.03
CA HIS A 362 -5.64 -1.05 1.14
C HIS A 362 -4.20 -0.95 1.66
N VAL A 363 -3.76 0.23 2.11
CA VAL A 363 -2.44 0.46 2.71
C VAL A 363 -2.15 -0.54 3.84
N LEU A 364 -3.04 -0.61 4.85
CA LEU A 364 -2.82 -1.47 6.02
C LEU A 364 -2.87 -2.95 5.66
N LEU A 365 -3.73 -3.34 4.71
CA LEU A 365 -3.82 -4.71 4.20
C LEU A 365 -2.61 -5.12 3.33
N GLU A 366 -1.90 -4.17 2.75
CA GLU A 366 -0.68 -4.40 1.96
C GLU A 366 0.60 -4.49 2.84
N PHE A 367 0.59 -3.98 4.08
CA PHE A 367 1.76 -4.01 4.96
C PHE A 367 2.50 -5.37 5.06
N PRO A 368 1.82 -6.55 5.16
CA PRO A 368 2.51 -7.84 5.15
C PRO A 368 3.30 -8.11 3.85
N LEU A 369 2.79 -7.67 2.70
CA LEU A 369 3.47 -7.77 1.41
C LEU A 369 4.67 -6.82 1.36
N ASN A 370 4.52 -5.58 1.84
CA ASN A 370 5.60 -4.60 1.93
C ASN A 370 6.78 -5.13 2.76
N ILE A 371 6.50 -5.66 3.95
CA ILE A 371 7.51 -6.25 4.85
C ILE A 371 8.21 -7.43 4.18
N LYS A 372 7.46 -8.28 3.46
CA LYS A 372 8.03 -9.38 2.67
C LYS A 372 8.93 -8.87 1.53
N CYS A 373 8.53 -7.79 0.85
CA CYS A 373 9.32 -7.17 -0.22
C CYS A 373 10.70 -6.72 0.29
N PHE A 374 10.78 -6.00 1.42
CA PHE A 374 12.05 -5.62 2.03
C PHE A 374 12.89 -6.85 2.46
N SER A 375 12.24 -7.89 3.00
CA SER A 375 12.94 -9.15 3.33
C SER A 375 13.58 -9.79 2.09
N ASP A 376 12.90 -9.78 0.95
CA ASP A 376 13.38 -10.37 -0.30
C ASP A 376 14.46 -9.51 -0.97
N ILE A 377 14.37 -8.18 -0.90
CA ILE A 377 15.46 -7.24 -1.28
C ILE A 377 16.72 -7.53 -0.45
N GLY A 378 16.58 -7.62 0.88
CA GLY A 378 17.71 -7.87 1.79
C GLY A 378 18.43 -9.18 1.49
N LYS A 379 17.69 -10.26 1.19
CA LYS A 379 18.25 -11.54 0.74
C LYS A 379 19.00 -11.40 -0.58
N ALA A 380 18.39 -10.76 -1.58
CA ALA A 380 18.98 -10.60 -2.91
C ALA A 380 20.26 -9.74 -2.90
N VAL A 381 20.31 -8.70 -2.06
CA VAL A 381 21.53 -7.89 -1.86
C VAL A 381 22.60 -8.71 -1.12
N ARG A 382 22.24 -9.41 -0.03
CA ARG A 382 23.19 -10.27 0.70
C ARG A 382 23.82 -11.34 -0.18
N GLN A 383 23.05 -11.97 -1.07
CA GLN A 383 23.54 -12.97 -2.04
C GLN A 383 24.52 -12.40 -3.09
N ARG A 384 24.46 -11.09 -3.37
CA ARG A 384 25.36 -10.42 -4.32
C ARG A 384 26.63 -9.87 -3.65
N VAL A 385 26.55 -9.50 -2.38
CA VAL A 385 27.65 -8.85 -1.63
C VAL A 385 28.48 -9.85 -0.83
N ALA A 386 27.90 -10.93 -0.32
CA ALA A 386 28.67 -12.00 0.29
C ALA A 386 29.27 -12.88 -0.84
N PRO A 387 30.60 -12.90 -1.03
CA PRO A 387 31.19 -13.86 -1.95
C PRO A 387 30.84 -15.26 -1.46
N VAL A 388 30.47 -16.14 -2.40
CA VAL A 388 30.33 -17.57 -2.11
C VAL A 388 31.68 -18.04 -1.57
N ARG A 389 31.74 -18.38 -0.28
CA ARG A 389 32.82 -19.22 0.23
C ARG A 389 32.63 -20.57 -0.42
N ALA A 390 33.32 -20.79 -1.55
CA ALA A 390 33.53 -22.12 -2.08
C ALA A 390 34.21 -22.94 -0.97
N ALA A 391 33.56 -24.04 -0.61
CA ALA A 391 34.08 -25.08 0.27
C ALA A 391 34.54 -26.25 -0.60
#